data_AF-A0A924ND70-F1
#
_entry.id   AF-A0A924ND70-F1
#
_cell.length_a   1.000
_cell.length_b   1.000
_cell.length_c   1.000
_cell.angle_alpha   90.00
_cell.angle_beta   90.00
_cell.angle_gamma   90.00
#
_symmetry.space_group_name_H-M   'P 1'
#
loop_
_entity.id
_entity.type
_entity.pdbx_description
1 polymer ?
#
loop_
_entity_poly.entity_id
_entity_poly.type
_entity_poly.pdbx_seq_one_letter_code
_entity_poly.pdbx_strand_id
1 'polypeptide(L)'
;MGYEVKDRKLIENPDAAHVRWVFARFIEIGSGTELARELADQGVTSARGHRIDKKFIYRMLNNRVYLGEAVHKGTSYPGEHKAIIDRDTWDKVHAILTESPRKRAANTRAETPALLKGLIYGPDGAAFSPTHTRKGGRLYCYYVSQSVLKHGAGSCPVSRVPAGEIETAVIDQLRAVFRQPEIVSGTWKAARGQDGDVTEAEAREALTRLDPLWNEMFPAEQARIVALLVERVDIGTEGLRVRLRVDGLSGLANEMMTRKSEIAA
;
A
#
# COMPACT_ATOMS: atom_id res chain seq x y z
N MET A 1 -19.64 -8.93 -17.29
CA MET A 1 -19.08 -9.32 -15.98
C MET A 1 -19.55 -8.29 -14.98
N GLY A 2 -20.21 -8.72 -13.91
CA GLY A 2 -20.79 -7.88 -12.87
C GLY A 2 -22.28 -7.57 -13.05
N TYR A 3 -22.79 -7.62 -14.28
CA TYR A 3 -24.18 -7.38 -14.58
C TYR A 3 -24.74 -8.44 -15.55
N GLU A 4 -26.02 -8.72 -15.40
CA GLU A 4 -26.88 -9.42 -16.36
C GLU A 4 -27.97 -8.48 -16.89
N VAL A 5 -28.51 -8.79 -18.08
CA VAL A 5 -29.59 -8.00 -18.67
C VAL A 5 -30.92 -8.67 -18.35
N LYS A 6 -31.79 -7.98 -17.62
CA LYS A 6 -33.16 -8.41 -17.32
C LYS A 6 -34.12 -7.25 -17.57
N ASP A 7 -35.18 -7.48 -18.33
CA ASP A 7 -36.16 -6.45 -18.69
C ASP A 7 -35.54 -5.17 -19.28
N ARG A 8 -34.50 -5.36 -20.11
CA ARG A 8 -33.68 -4.28 -20.72
C ARG A 8 -32.90 -3.42 -19.71
N LYS A 9 -32.82 -3.83 -18.45
CA LYS A 9 -32.04 -3.18 -17.39
C LYS A 9 -30.84 -4.05 -17.01
N LEU A 10 -29.79 -3.39 -16.53
CA LEU A 10 -28.63 -4.07 -15.96
C LEU A 10 -28.90 -4.33 -14.48
N ILE A 11 -28.85 -5.60 -14.10
CA ILE A 11 -28.98 -6.04 -12.70
C ILE A 11 -27.67 -6.70 -12.30
N GLU A 12 -27.22 -6.43 -11.08
CA GLU A 12 -25.99 -7.02 -10.55
C GLU A 12 -26.08 -8.55 -10.54
N ASN A 13 -25.01 -9.21 -10.99
CA ASN A 13 -24.89 -10.68 -10.95
C ASN A 13 -23.74 -11.11 -10.01
N PRO A 14 -23.57 -12.41 -9.71
CA PRO A 14 -22.54 -12.88 -8.78
C PRO A 14 -21.09 -12.47 -9.14
N ASP A 15 -20.79 -12.24 -10.43
CA ASP A 15 -19.47 -11.78 -10.86
C ASP A 15 -19.14 -10.37 -10.35
N ALA A 16 -20.11 -9.62 -9.82
CA ALA A 16 -19.87 -8.29 -9.28
C ALA A 16 -18.88 -8.30 -8.12
N ALA A 17 -18.82 -9.39 -7.35
CA ALA A 17 -17.81 -9.59 -6.32
C ALA A 17 -16.39 -9.54 -6.91
N HIS A 18 -16.15 -10.21 -8.04
CA HIS A 18 -14.86 -10.15 -8.74
C HIS A 18 -14.56 -8.75 -9.29
N VAL A 19 -15.58 -8.00 -9.74
CA VAL A 19 -15.40 -6.61 -10.16
C VAL A 19 -14.94 -5.75 -8.98
N ARG A 20 -15.63 -5.82 -7.83
CA ARG A 20 -15.22 -5.09 -6.61
C ARG A 20 -13.81 -5.47 -6.19
N TRP A 21 -13.50 -6.77 -6.18
CA TRP A 21 -12.17 -7.27 -5.86
C TRP A 21 -11.10 -6.73 -6.81
N VAL A 22 -11.35 -6.72 -8.13
CA VAL A 22 -10.39 -6.17 -9.11
C VAL A 22 -10.10 -4.70 -8.87
N PHE A 23 -11.12 -3.89 -8.56
CA PHE A 23 -10.93 -2.46 -8.28
C PHE A 23 -10.15 -2.24 -6.99
N ALA A 24 -10.53 -2.90 -5.88
CA ALA A 24 -9.83 -2.82 -4.61
C ALA A 24 -8.37 -3.29 -4.75
N ARG A 25 -8.15 -4.46 -5.36
CA ARG A 25 -6.82 -5.02 -5.55
C ARG A 25 -5.96 -4.19 -6.49
N PHE A 26 -6.55 -3.52 -7.49
CA PHE A 26 -5.81 -2.58 -8.33
C PHE A 26 -5.30 -1.36 -7.56
N ILE A 27 -6.06 -0.87 -6.58
CA ILE A 27 -5.62 0.23 -5.71
C ILE A 27 -4.36 -0.16 -4.94
N GLU A 28 -4.29 -1.41 -4.49
CA GLU A 28 -3.15 -1.94 -3.74
C GLU A 28 -1.89 -2.13 -4.60
N ILE A 29 -2.02 -2.73 -5.80
CA ILE A 29 -0.85 -3.21 -6.56
C ILE A 29 -0.55 -2.42 -7.85
N GLY A 30 -1.51 -1.63 -8.33
CA GLY A 30 -1.39 -0.77 -9.52
C GLY A 30 -1.11 -1.51 -10.84
N SER A 31 -1.29 -2.84 -10.88
CA SER A 31 -0.86 -3.71 -11.97
C SER A 31 -1.94 -4.63 -12.50
N GLY A 32 -2.44 -4.32 -13.70
CA GLY A 32 -3.35 -5.20 -14.43
C GLY A 32 -2.72 -6.54 -14.87
N THR A 33 -1.39 -6.66 -14.93
CA THR A 33 -0.75 -7.94 -15.27
C THR A 33 -0.79 -8.90 -14.08
N GLU A 34 -0.51 -8.40 -12.88
CA GLU A 34 -0.59 -9.20 -11.64
C GLU A 34 -2.03 -9.62 -11.38
N LEU A 35 -2.99 -8.71 -11.52
CA LEU A 35 -4.42 -9.02 -11.40
C LEU A 35 -4.86 -10.15 -12.35
N ALA A 36 -4.43 -10.10 -13.61
CA ALA A 36 -4.76 -11.14 -14.58
C ALA A 36 -4.13 -12.50 -14.22
N ARG A 37 -3.00 -12.52 -13.49
CA ARG A 37 -2.41 -13.74 -12.95
C ARG A 37 -3.19 -14.25 -11.75
N GLU A 38 -3.44 -13.39 -10.75
CA GLU A 38 -4.19 -13.73 -9.53
C GLU A 38 -5.59 -14.27 -9.86
N LEU A 39 -6.30 -13.67 -10.81
CA LEU A 39 -7.60 -14.18 -11.29
C LEU A 39 -7.48 -15.55 -11.99
N ALA A 40 -6.41 -15.76 -12.76
CA ALA A 40 -6.19 -17.05 -13.41
C ALA A 40 -5.88 -18.15 -12.39
N ASP A 41 -5.12 -17.85 -11.34
CA ASP A 41 -4.80 -18.77 -10.26
C ASP A 41 -6.05 -19.14 -9.45
N GLN A 42 -7.01 -18.21 -9.33
CA GLN A 42 -8.33 -18.43 -8.73
C GLN A 42 -9.34 -19.11 -9.68
N GLY A 43 -8.96 -19.41 -10.93
CA GLY A 43 -9.85 -20.02 -11.92
C GLY A 43 -10.96 -19.09 -12.44
N VAL A 44 -10.85 -17.78 -12.20
CA VAL A 44 -11.86 -16.80 -12.61
C VAL A 44 -11.75 -16.53 -14.11
N THR A 45 -12.88 -16.61 -14.81
CA THR A 45 -12.97 -16.35 -16.25
C THR A 45 -13.94 -15.21 -16.54
N SER A 46 -13.88 -14.69 -17.76
CA SER A 46 -14.90 -13.76 -18.24
C SER A 46 -16.27 -14.44 -18.36
N ALA A 47 -17.35 -13.67 -18.47
CA ALA A 47 -18.71 -14.20 -18.67
C ALA A 47 -18.88 -15.13 -19.90
N ARG A 48 -17.89 -15.17 -20.82
CA ARG A 48 -17.85 -16.08 -21.98
C ARG A 48 -16.90 -17.27 -21.80
N GLY A 49 -16.40 -17.50 -20.57
CA GLY A 49 -15.45 -18.58 -20.27
C GLY A 49 -14.00 -18.32 -20.68
N HIS A 50 -13.69 -17.18 -21.30
CA HIS A 50 -12.30 -16.86 -21.68
C HIS A 50 -11.47 -16.40 -20.48
N ARG A 51 -10.17 -16.75 -20.50
CA ARG A 51 -9.18 -16.25 -19.56
C ARG A 51 -9.17 -14.71 -19.54
N ILE A 52 -9.14 -14.14 -18.33
CA ILE A 52 -9.02 -12.70 -18.14
C ILE A 52 -7.55 -12.30 -18.36
N ASP A 53 -7.33 -11.39 -19.31
CA ASP A 53 -6.01 -10.85 -19.61
C ASP A 53 -5.87 -9.40 -19.11
N LYS A 54 -4.65 -8.87 -19.18
CA LYS A 54 -4.36 -7.47 -18.82
C LYS A 54 -5.27 -6.48 -19.56
N LYS A 55 -5.54 -6.72 -20.85
CA LYS A 55 -6.36 -5.82 -21.69
C LYS A 55 -7.80 -5.76 -21.17
N PHE A 56 -8.35 -6.90 -20.76
CA PHE A 56 -9.65 -7.01 -20.13
C PHE A 56 -9.71 -6.21 -18.83
N ILE A 57 -8.69 -6.32 -17.97
CA ILE A 57 -8.60 -5.56 -16.72
C ILE A 57 -8.64 -4.06 -16.97
N TYR A 58 -7.78 -3.52 -17.85
CA TYR A 58 -7.80 -2.07 -18.10
C TYR A 58 -9.11 -1.60 -18.73
N ARG A 59 -9.74 -2.41 -19.59
CA ARG A 59 -11.08 -2.09 -20.10
C ARG A 59 -12.13 -2.07 -18.99
N MET A 60 -12.05 -2.98 -18.02
CA MET A 60 -12.93 -3.01 -16.86
C MET A 60 -12.76 -1.76 -16.00
N LEU A 61 -11.51 -1.41 -15.65
CA LEU A 61 -11.19 -0.25 -14.80
C LEU A 61 -11.62 1.09 -15.43
N ASN A 62 -11.74 1.17 -16.75
CA ASN A 62 -12.20 2.36 -17.48
C ASN A 62 -13.70 2.33 -17.83
N ASN A 63 -14.43 1.27 -17.48
CA ASN A 63 -15.83 1.14 -17.86
C ASN A 63 -16.75 1.81 -16.85
N ARG A 64 -17.27 2.99 -17.22
CA ARG A 64 -18.17 3.82 -16.38
C ARG A 64 -19.50 3.14 -16.03
N VAL A 65 -19.84 2.02 -16.67
CA VAL A 65 -21.00 1.21 -16.27
C VAL A 65 -20.91 0.79 -14.80
N TYR A 66 -19.71 0.53 -14.28
CA TYR A 66 -19.52 0.12 -12.89
C TYR A 66 -19.78 1.24 -11.88
N LEU A 67 -19.75 2.50 -12.34
CA LEU A 67 -20.10 3.70 -11.57
C LEU A 67 -21.62 4.01 -11.63
N GLY A 68 -22.42 3.14 -12.25
CA GLY A 68 -23.85 3.39 -12.44
C GLY A 68 -24.15 4.35 -13.59
N GLU A 69 -23.21 4.58 -14.51
CA GLU A 69 -23.36 5.53 -15.61
C GLU A 69 -23.52 4.83 -16.98
N ALA A 70 -24.22 5.47 -17.90
CA ALA A 70 -24.34 5.08 -19.30
C ALA A 70 -23.60 6.08 -20.20
N VAL A 71 -22.72 5.58 -21.07
CA VAL A 71 -21.94 6.42 -22.00
C VAL A 71 -22.62 6.43 -23.37
N HIS A 72 -22.96 7.62 -23.85
CA HIS A 72 -23.46 7.84 -25.20
C HIS A 72 -22.62 8.90 -25.91
N LYS A 73 -22.03 8.55 -27.07
CA LYS A 73 -21.18 9.43 -27.88
C LYS A 73 -20.11 10.18 -27.08
N GLY A 74 -19.47 9.47 -26.14
CA GLY A 74 -18.40 10.01 -25.29
C GLY A 74 -18.87 10.85 -24.09
N THR A 75 -20.17 11.13 -23.97
CA THR A 75 -20.74 11.80 -22.79
C THR A 75 -21.33 10.75 -21.84
N SER A 76 -21.12 10.93 -20.53
CA SER A 76 -21.62 10.03 -19.50
C SER A 76 -22.87 10.61 -18.84
N TYR A 77 -23.86 9.76 -18.60
CA TYR A 77 -25.13 10.11 -17.96
C TYR A 77 -25.42 9.13 -16.82
N PRO A 78 -26.14 9.54 -15.76
CA PRO A 78 -26.66 8.60 -14.77
C PRO A 78 -27.48 7.50 -15.45
N GLY A 79 -27.14 6.24 -15.17
CA GLY A 79 -27.88 5.07 -15.63
C GLY A 79 -28.96 4.68 -14.62
N GLU A 80 -29.88 3.81 -15.06
CA GLU A 80 -30.94 3.26 -14.18
C GLU A 80 -30.45 2.10 -13.31
N HIS A 81 -29.23 1.60 -13.54
CA HIS A 81 -28.69 0.45 -12.83
C HIS A 81 -27.88 0.87 -11.61
N LYS A 82 -27.90 0.02 -10.58
CA LYS A 82 -27.11 0.24 -9.37
C LYS A 82 -25.61 0.14 -9.68
N ALA A 83 -24.83 1.11 -9.19
CA ALA A 83 -23.38 1.07 -9.28
C ALA A 83 -22.80 -0.12 -8.50
N ILE A 84 -21.77 -0.77 -9.06
CA ILE A 84 -20.97 -1.79 -8.36
C ILE A 84 -19.83 -1.15 -7.58
N ILE A 85 -19.31 -0.02 -8.06
CA ILE A 85 -18.18 0.71 -7.48
C ILE A 85 -18.64 2.13 -7.14
N ASP A 86 -18.29 2.60 -5.95
CA ASP A 86 -18.54 3.98 -5.53
C ASP A 86 -17.57 4.97 -6.20
N ARG A 87 -17.84 6.27 -6.01
CA ARG A 87 -17.05 7.32 -6.65
C ARG A 87 -15.63 7.43 -6.10
N ASP A 88 -15.42 7.19 -4.82
CA ASP A 88 -14.10 7.31 -4.17
C ASP A 88 -13.15 6.21 -4.67
N THR A 89 -13.62 4.96 -4.71
CA THR A 89 -12.89 3.83 -5.29
C THR A 89 -12.54 4.08 -6.75
N TRP A 90 -13.49 4.62 -7.53
CA TRP A 90 -13.26 4.98 -8.92
C TRP A 90 -12.16 6.04 -9.08
N ASP A 91 -12.23 7.11 -8.28
CA ASP A 91 -11.28 8.23 -8.34
C ASP A 91 -9.88 7.79 -7.91
N LYS A 92 -9.74 6.94 -6.87
CA LYS A 92 -8.47 6.32 -6.45
C LYS A 92 -7.82 5.50 -7.57
N VAL A 93 -8.59 4.65 -8.24
CA VAL A 93 -8.10 3.87 -9.40
C VAL A 93 -7.61 4.79 -10.50
N HIS A 94 -8.35 5.86 -10.81
CA HIS A 94 -7.99 6.77 -11.90
C HIS A 94 -6.78 7.63 -11.56
N ALA A 95 -6.60 8.02 -10.30
CA ALA A 95 -5.37 8.66 -9.83
C ALA A 95 -4.15 7.76 -10.11
N ILE A 96 -4.23 6.46 -9.80
CA ILE A 96 -3.16 5.50 -10.11
C ILE A 96 -2.95 5.37 -11.63
N LEU A 97 -4.02 5.32 -12.42
CA LEU A 97 -3.91 5.20 -13.87
C LEU A 97 -3.21 6.40 -14.53
N THR A 98 -3.27 7.59 -13.91
CA THR A 98 -2.51 8.77 -14.38
C THR A 98 -1.00 8.63 -14.15
N GLU A 99 -0.56 7.77 -13.23
CA GLU A 99 0.86 7.53 -13.02
C GLU A 99 1.52 6.82 -14.21
N SER A 100 2.76 7.23 -14.49
CA SER A 100 3.58 6.64 -15.56
C SER A 100 3.60 5.11 -15.47
N PRO A 101 3.28 4.39 -16.57
CA PRO A 101 3.33 2.93 -16.59
C PRO A 101 4.70 2.36 -16.19
N ARG A 102 5.78 3.11 -16.43
CA ARG A 102 7.14 2.72 -16.01
C ARG A 102 7.30 2.76 -14.49
N LYS A 103 6.78 3.81 -13.84
CA LYS A 103 6.79 3.96 -12.38
C LYS A 103 5.94 2.88 -11.72
N ARG A 104 4.73 2.64 -12.24
CA ARG A 104 3.85 1.56 -11.76
C ARG A 104 4.49 0.18 -11.92
N ALA A 105 5.04 -0.11 -13.10
CA ALA A 105 5.76 -1.37 -13.33
C ALA A 105 6.97 -1.54 -12.40
N ALA A 106 7.71 -0.47 -12.10
CA ALA A 106 8.82 -0.52 -11.14
C ALA A 106 8.34 -0.79 -9.71
N ASN A 107 7.21 -0.20 -9.29
CA ASN A 107 6.59 -0.45 -7.99
C ASN A 107 6.10 -1.90 -7.87
N THR A 108 5.40 -2.41 -8.88
CA THR A 108 4.92 -3.80 -8.90
C THR A 108 6.05 -4.82 -8.98
N ARG A 109 7.12 -4.53 -9.74
CA ARG A 109 8.28 -5.42 -9.90
C ARG A 109 9.24 -5.41 -8.71
N ALA A 110 9.03 -4.52 -7.74
CA ALA A 110 9.71 -4.63 -6.47
C ALA A 110 9.12 -5.85 -5.73
N GLU A 111 9.54 -7.06 -6.10
CA GLU A 111 9.14 -8.34 -5.48
C GLU A 111 9.41 -8.35 -3.97
N THR A 112 10.30 -7.48 -3.51
CA THR A 112 10.48 -7.14 -2.10
C THR A 112 10.26 -5.64 -1.99
N PRO A 113 9.26 -5.16 -1.24
CA PRO A 113 9.22 -3.75 -0.90
C PRO A 113 10.46 -3.48 -0.08
N ALA A 114 11.33 -2.65 -0.64
CA ALA A 114 12.40 -2.05 0.12
C ALA A 114 11.75 -1.02 1.05
N LEU A 115 11.34 -1.49 2.23
CA LEU A 115 10.59 -0.73 3.23
C LEU A 115 11.26 0.61 3.57
N LEU A 116 12.59 0.62 3.57
CA LEU A 116 13.43 1.76 3.91
C LEU A 116 13.96 2.51 2.69
N LYS A 117 13.47 2.22 1.48
CA LYS A 117 13.92 2.90 0.26
C LYS A 117 13.70 4.41 0.37
N GLY A 118 14.79 5.17 0.28
CA GLY A 118 14.78 6.62 0.43
C GLY A 118 14.80 7.12 1.88
N LEU A 119 14.74 6.21 2.85
CA LEU A 119 14.74 6.51 4.28
C LEU A 119 16.07 6.14 4.96
N ILE A 120 16.85 5.21 4.41
CA ILE A 120 18.09 4.72 5.02
C ILE A 120 19.36 5.45 4.52
N TYR A 121 20.24 5.81 5.46
CA TYR A 121 21.47 6.56 5.21
C TYR A 121 22.64 6.06 6.04
N GLY A 122 23.84 6.09 5.46
CA GLY A 122 25.08 5.67 6.09
C GLY A 122 25.73 6.72 6.99
N PRO A 123 26.84 6.35 7.66
CA PRO A 123 27.60 7.24 8.54
C PRO A 123 28.29 8.39 7.79
N ASP A 124 28.49 8.23 6.48
CA ASP A 124 28.98 9.25 5.55
C ASP A 124 27.86 10.19 5.05
N GLY A 125 26.63 10.03 5.55
CA GLY A 125 25.45 10.77 5.13
C GLY A 125 24.86 10.32 3.79
N ALA A 126 25.50 9.36 3.09
CA ALA A 126 25.03 8.88 1.80
C ALA A 126 23.79 7.99 1.94
N ALA A 127 22.85 8.11 1.01
CA ALA A 127 21.69 7.23 0.97
C ALA A 127 22.09 5.79 0.67
N PHE A 128 21.32 4.84 1.18
CA PHE A 128 21.43 3.44 0.80
C PHE A 128 20.34 3.07 -0.19
N SER A 129 20.67 2.22 -1.15
CA SER A 129 19.74 1.76 -2.18
C SER A 129 19.51 0.26 -2.09
N PRO A 130 18.25 -0.19 -2.29
CA PRO A 130 17.96 -1.60 -2.32
C PRO A 130 18.60 -2.25 -3.55
N THR A 131 19.25 -3.37 -3.32
CA THR A 131 19.86 -4.23 -4.33
C THR A 131 19.52 -5.68 -3.98
N HIS A 132 19.63 -6.56 -4.97
CA HIS A 132 19.42 -7.97 -4.74
C HIS A 132 20.40 -8.81 -5.55
N THR A 133 20.64 -10.02 -5.09
CA THR A 133 21.32 -11.06 -5.85
C THR A 133 20.54 -12.37 -5.75
N ARG A 134 20.65 -13.23 -6.76
CA ARG A 134 20.06 -14.57 -6.75
C ARG A 134 21.17 -15.60 -6.74
N LYS A 135 21.17 -16.51 -5.76
CA LYS A 135 22.12 -17.62 -5.67
C LYS A 135 21.37 -18.90 -5.29
N GLY A 136 21.49 -19.93 -6.11
CA GLY A 136 20.84 -21.23 -5.88
C GLY A 136 19.31 -21.14 -5.80
N GLY A 137 18.69 -20.28 -6.62
CA GLY A 137 17.24 -20.04 -6.60
C GLY A 137 16.75 -19.15 -5.45
N ARG A 138 17.57 -18.84 -4.44
CA ARG A 138 17.22 -17.94 -3.34
C ARG A 138 17.56 -16.49 -3.67
N LEU A 139 16.61 -15.59 -3.41
CA LEU A 139 16.78 -14.13 -3.51
C LEU A 139 17.36 -13.59 -2.21
N TYR A 140 18.44 -12.82 -2.31
CA TYR A 140 19.06 -12.11 -1.18
C TYR A 140 18.95 -10.61 -1.43
N CYS A 141 18.31 -9.89 -0.50
CA CYS A 141 18.09 -8.45 -0.60
C CYS A 141 18.99 -7.70 0.38
N TYR A 142 19.55 -6.58 -0.08
CA TYR A 142 20.47 -5.75 0.69
C TYR A 142 20.18 -4.28 0.45
N TYR A 143 20.48 -3.44 1.43
CA TYR A 143 20.70 -2.01 1.22
C TYR A 143 22.20 -1.76 1.07
N VAL A 144 22.61 -1.07 0.00
CA VAL A 144 24.02 -0.78 -0.30
C VAL A 144 24.25 0.72 -0.35
N SER A 145 25.36 1.18 0.24
CA SER A 145 25.75 2.59 0.24
C SER A 145 25.89 3.12 -1.19
N GLN A 146 25.29 4.28 -1.46
CA GLN A 146 25.50 4.99 -2.73
C GLN A 146 26.97 5.40 -2.93
N SER A 147 27.72 5.67 -1.86
CA SER A 147 29.16 5.94 -1.94
C SER A 147 29.89 4.72 -2.50
N VAL A 148 29.57 3.52 -2.01
CA VAL A 148 30.17 2.26 -2.48
C VAL A 148 29.79 1.95 -3.92
N LEU A 149 28.53 2.18 -4.31
CA LEU A 149 28.08 1.98 -5.68
C LEU A 149 28.77 2.93 -6.68
N LYS A 150 29.13 4.15 -6.26
CA LYS A 150 29.75 5.17 -7.13
C LYS A 150 31.27 5.16 -7.12
N HIS A 151 31.87 4.91 -5.95
CA HIS A 151 33.30 5.09 -5.71
C HIS A 151 34.03 3.79 -5.35
N GLY A 152 33.31 2.67 -5.27
CA GLY A 152 33.90 1.35 -5.00
C GLY A 152 34.04 1.03 -3.52
N ALA A 153 34.60 -0.15 -3.25
CA ALA A 153 34.77 -0.68 -1.89
C ALA A 153 35.67 0.22 -1.04
N GLY A 154 35.36 0.33 0.26
CA GLY A 154 36.12 1.16 1.22
C GLY A 154 35.70 2.63 1.26
N SER A 155 34.85 3.10 0.35
CA SER A 155 34.35 4.49 0.35
C SER A 155 33.32 4.80 1.44
N CYS A 156 32.76 3.79 2.11
CA CYS A 156 31.88 3.94 3.25
C CYS A 156 32.19 2.86 4.31
N PRO A 157 32.30 3.21 5.60
CA PRO A 157 32.53 2.25 6.69
C PRO A 157 31.48 1.13 6.75
N VAL A 158 30.24 1.46 6.39
CA VAL A 158 29.15 0.49 6.25
C VAL A 158 28.88 0.31 4.76
N SER A 159 29.31 -0.80 4.18
CA SER A 159 29.17 -0.99 2.73
C SER A 159 27.77 -1.47 2.31
N ARG A 160 27.21 -2.42 3.07
CA ARG A 160 25.89 -3.00 2.83
C ARG A 160 25.30 -3.59 4.10
N VAL A 161 23.98 -3.66 4.18
CA VAL A 161 23.25 -4.33 5.26
C VAL A 161 22.18 -5.26 4.69
N PRO A 162 21.93 -6.45 5.28
CA PRO A 162 20.84 -7.33 4.86
C PRO A 162 19.48 -6.64 5.05
N ALA A 163 18.64 -6.66 4.02
CA ALA A 163 17.35 -5.94 4.04
C ALA A 163 16.42 -6.47 5.13
N GLY A 164 16.27 -7.80 5.25
CA GLY A 164 15.38 -8.40 6.25
C GLY A 164 15.77 -8.07 7.70
N GLU A 165 17.08 -8.05 8.01
CA GLU A 165 17.56 -7.74 9.36
C GLU A 165 17.33 -6.26 9.70
N ILE A 166 17.71 -5.34 8.81
CA ILE A 166 17.56 -3.91 9.09
C ILE A 166 16.09 -3.48 9.13
N GLU A 167 15.25 -4.06 8.26
CA GLU A 167 13.81 -3.76 8.24
C GLU A 167 13.13 -4.27 9.51
N THR A 168 13.46 -5.49 9.94
CA THR A 168 12.95 -6.05 11.21
C THR A 168 13.35 -5.16 12.39
N ALA A 169 14.62 -4.74 12.47
CA ALA A 169 15.10 -3.89 13.55
C ALA A 169 14.38 -2.52 13.59
N VAL A 170 14.12 -1.91 12.42
CA VAL A 170 13.34 -0.66 12.34
C VAL A 170 11.90 -0.87 12.77
N ILE A 171 11.25 -1.96 12.31
CA ILE A 171 9.87 -2.30 12.70
C ILE A 171 9.78 -2.52 14.21
N ASP A 172 10.72 -3.26 14.81
CA ASP A 172 10.71 -3.53 16.25
C ASP A 172 10.93 -2.25 17.07
N GLN A 173 11.77 -1.33 16.58
CA GLN A 173 11.92 -0.02 17.22
C GLN A 173 10.63 0.82 17.11
N LEU A 174 9.94 0.81 15.97
CA LEU A 174 8.64 1.47 15.82
C LEU A 174 7.60 0.89 16.78
N ARG A 175 7.52 -0.45 16.88
CA ARG A 175 6.64 -1.15 17.83
C ARG A 175 6.91 -0.74 19.27
N ALA A 176 8.18 -0.63 19.66
CA ALA A 176 8.57 -0.19 20.99
C ALA A 176 8.13 1.26 21.26
N VAL A 177 8.31 2.16 20.28
CA VAL A 177 7.89 3.57 20.40
C VAL A 177 6.38 3.70 20.57
N PHE A 178 5.56 2.94 19.84
CA PHE A 178 4.10 3.02 19.99
C PHE A 178 3.58 2.58 21.35
N ARG A 179 4.37 1.83 22.11
CA ARG A 179 4.03 1.41 23.48
C ARG A 179 4.44 2.45 24.53
N GLN A 180 5.15 3.51 24.16
CA GLN A 180 5.57 4.55 25.10
C GLN A 180 4.40 5.45 25.52
N PRO A 181 4.19 5.68 26.84
CA PRO A 181 3.09 6.50 27.35
C PRO A 181 3.03 7.91 26.75
N GLU A 182 4.18 8.51 26.47
CA GLU A 182 4.28 9.87 25.90
C GLU A 182 3.75 9.92 24.47
N ILE A 183 4.00 8.86 23.68
CA ILE A 183 3.50 8.72 22.32
C ILE A 183 2.00 8.49 22.33
N VAL A 184 1.51 7.61 23.21
CA VAL A 184 0.07 7.39 23.40
C VAL A 184 -0.64 8.68 23.79
N SER A 185 -0.10 9.41 24.76
CA SER A 185 -0.68 10.67 25.25
C SER A 185 -0.61 11.79 24.20
N GLY A 186 0.51 11.90 23.47
CA GLY A 186 0.66 12.85 22.37
C GLY A 186 -0.29 12.56 21.21
N THR A 187 -0.46 11.29 20.87
CA THR A 187 -1.40 10.81 19.86
C THR A 187 -2.84 11.12 20.27
N TRP A 188 -3.21 10.86 21.53
CA TRP A 188 -4.51 11.21 22.08
C TRP A 188 -4.78 12.72 22.01
N LYS A 189 -3.81 13.56 22.43
CA LYS A 189 -3.96 15.02 22.37
C LYS A 189 -4.15 15.53 20.94
N ALA A 190 -3.45 14.94 19.98
CA ALA A 190 -3.60 15.29 18.57
C ALA A 190 -4.96 14.86 18.01
N ALA A 191 -5.43 13.65 18.35
CA ALA A 191 -6.73 13.14 17.92
C ALA A 191 -7.90 13.96 18.50
N ARG A 192 -7.81 14.34 19.78
CA ARG A 192 -8.83 15.15 20.47
C ARG A 192 -9.03 16.54 19.87
N GLY A 193 -8.01 17.08 19.21
CA GLY A 193 -8.10 18.37 18.51
C GLY A 193 -8.97 18.32 17.25
N GLN A 194 -9.30 17.12 16.74
CA GLN A 194 -10.06 16.91 15.51
C GLN A 194 -11.37 16.13 15.72
N ASP A 195 -11.39 15.15 16.64
CA ASP A 195 -12.59 14.43 17.06
C ASP A 195 -12.74 14.53 18.59
N GLY A 196 -13.80 15.20 19.05
CA GLY A 196 -13.95 15.63 20.44
C GLY A 196 -14.16 14.52 21.49
N ASP A 197 -14.31 13.26 21.08
CA ASP A 197 -14.79 12.16 21.95
C ASP A 197 -13.79 11.01 22.14
N VAL A 198 -12.55 11.17 21.69
CA VAL A 198 -11.51 10.12 21.82
C VAL A 198 -10.94 10.09 23.23
N THR A 199 -11.00 8.92 23.89
CA THR A 199 -10.32 8.71 25.17
C THR A 199 -8.86 8.27 24.98
N GLU A 200 -8.00 8.54 25.97
CA GLU A 200 -6.59 8.10 25.96
C GLU A 200 -6.47 6.55 25.93
N ALA A 201 -7.44 5.86 26.54
CA ALA A 201 -7.53 4.41 26.50
C ALA A 201 -7.79 3.86 25.09
N GLU A 202 -8.66 4.52 24.31
CA GLU A 202 -8.95 4.15 22.92
C GLU A 202 -7.79 4.43 21.98
N ALA A 203 -7.09 5.57 22.16
CA ALA A 203 -5.87 5.88 21.41
C ALA A 203 -4.78 4.82 21.67
N ARG A 204 -4.60 4.42 22.94
CA ARG A 204 -3.70 3.32 23.31
C ARG A 204 -4.10 2.02 22.66
N GLU A 205 -5.39 1.66 22.73
CA GLU A 205 -5.91 0.43 22.14
C GLU A 205 -5.71 0.40 20.62
N ALA A 206 -5.95 1.51 19.93
CA ALA A 206 -5.72 1.65 18.49
C ALA A 206 -4.23 1.42 18.15
N LEU A 207 -3.31 2.10 18.84
CA LEU A 207 -1.88 1.93 18.64
C LEU A 207 -1.42 0.49 18.92
N THR A 208 -1.96 -0.17 19.96
CA THR A 208 -1.63 -1.58 20.24
C THR A 208 -2.21 -2.56 19.22
N ARG A 209 -3.33 -2.23 18.57
CA ARG A 209 -3.92 -3.05 17.50
C ARG A 209 -3.13 -3.02 16.20
N LEU A 210 -2.26 -2.02 16.01
CA LEU A 210 -1.41 -1.95 14.83
C LEU A 210 -0.40 -3.12 14.77
N ASP A 211 0.04 -3.61 15.92
CA ASP A 211 1.05 -4.67 16.02
C ASP A 211 0.60 -6.03 15.44
N PRO A 212 -0.57 -6.60 15.84
CA PRO A 212 -1.08 -7.82 15.20
C PRO A 212 -1.47 -7.58 13.73
N LEU A 213 -2.01 -6.41 13.39
CA LEU A 213 -2.35 -6.06 12.01
C LEU A 213 -1.12 -5.94 11.11
N TRP A 214 0.05 -5.59 11.66
CA TRP A 214 1.26 -5.38 10.88
C TRP A 214 1.63 -6.55 9.98
N ASN A 215 1.57 -7.77 10.52
CA ASN A 215 1.96 -8.97 9.78
C ASN A 215 0.89 -9.43 8.79
N GLU A 216 -0.35 -8.97 8.96
CA GLU A 216 -1.47 -9.23 8.05
C GLU A 216 -1.56 -8.15 6.95
N MET A 217 -0.90 -7.01 7.12
CA MET A 217 -0.87 -5.94 6.14
C MET A 217 -0.07 -6.35 4.90
N PHE A 218 -0.61 -5.95 3.74
CA PHE A 218 0.12 -6.10 2.49
C PHE A 218 1.45 -5.32 2.54
N PRO A 219 2.50 -5.83 1.87
CA PRO A 219 3.82 -5.20 1.92
C PRO A 219 3.84 -3.73 1.44
N ALA A 220 2.95 -3.35 0.53
CA ALA A 220 2.77 -1.96 0.09
C ALA A 220 2.22 -1.05 1.20
N GLU A 221 1.30 -1.56 2.02
CA GLU A 221 0.71 -0.82 3.14
C GLU A 221 1.72 -0.66 4.28
N GLN A 222 2.51 -1.70 4.57
CA GLN A 222 3.64 -1.61 5.49
C GLN A 222 4.60 -0.49 5.07
N ALA A 223 4.97 -0.44 3.78
CA ALA A 223 5.85 0.60 3.25
C ALA A 223 5.24 2.01 3.33
N ARG A 224 3.93 2.15 3.06
CA ARG A 224 3.21 3.42 3.22
C ARG A 224 3.27 3.91 4.67
N ILE A 225 2.96 3.03 5.62
CA ILE A 225 2.95 3.36 7.04
C ILE A 225 4.36 3.71 7.53
N VAL A 226 5.39 2.94 7.15
CA VAL A 226 6.78 3.31 7.46
C VAL A 226 7.14 4.67 6.87
N ALA A 227 6.80 4.96 5.62
CA ALA A 227 7.10 6.25 5.00
C ALA A 227 6.34 7.44 5.62
N LEU A 228 5.22 7.18 6.29
CA LEU A 228 4.43 8.17 7.01
C LEU A 228 5.03 8.44 8.40
N LEU A 229 5.56 7.42 9.07
CA LEU A 229 6.10 7.50 10.43
C LEU A 229 7.58 7.83 10.51
N VAL A 230 8.38 7.31 9.59
CA VAL A 230 9.84 7.41 9.62
C VAL A 230 10.28 8.55 8.75
N GLU A 231 10.98 9.50 9.36
CA GLU A 231 11.67 10.56 8.63
C GLU A 231 12.95 10.02 8.02
N ARG A 232 13.74 9.31 8.82
CA ARG A 232 15.09 8.89 8.46
C ARG A 232 15.59 7.75 9.34
N VAL A 233 16.35 6.83 8.74
CA VAL A 233 17.10 5.78 9.42
C VAL A 233 18.59 6.01 9.14
N ASP A 234 19.36 6.32 10.18
CA ASP A 234 20.82 6.42 10.10
C ASP A 234 21.45 5.13 10.60
N ILE A 235 22.30 4.49 9.79
CA ILE A 235 23.07 3.32 10.19
C ILE A 235 24.53 3.70 10.42
N GLY A 236 25.14 3.14 11.45
CA GLY A 236 26.55 3.27 11.80
C GLY A 236 27.19 1.92 12.08
N THR A 237 28.45 1.92 12.51
CA THR A 237 29.17 0.68 12.85
C THR A 237 28.64 0.03 14.13
N GLU A 238 28.15 0.84 15.08
CA GLU A 238 27.70 0.40 16.40
C GLU A 238 26.18 0.22 16.52
N GLY A 239 25.42 0.48 15.45
CA GLY A 239 23.97 0.35 15.48
C GLY A 239 23.24 1.27 14.50
N LEU A 240 21.95 1.50 14.77
CA LEU A 240 21.08 2.34 13.95
C LEU A 240 20.32 3.35 14.80
N ARG A 241 19.87 4.43 14.17
CA ARG A 241 19.00 5.44 14.77
C ARG A 241 17.82 5.71 13.84
N VAL A 242 16.61 5.56 14.36
CA VAL A 242 15.38 5.92 13.65
C VAL A 242 14.90 7.29 14.13
N ARG A 243 14.66 8.20 13.19
CA ARG A 243 14.01 9.50 13.41
C ARG A 243 12.58 9.44 12.91
N LEU A 244 11.66 9.91 13.72
CA LEU A 244 10.23 9.81 13.46
C LEU A 244 9.63 11.17 13.09
N ARG A 245 8.61 11.13 12.24
CA ARG A 245 7.78 12.28 11.92
C ARG A 245 6.73 12.44 13.00
N VAL A 246 6.75 13.57 13.70
CA VAL A 246 5.77 13.90 14.73
C VAL A 246 4.35 13.92 14.17
N ASP A 247 4.15 14.55 13.00
CA ASP A 247 2.84 14.63 12.33
C ASP A 247 2.35 13.28 11.80
N GLY A 248 3.27 12.35 11.50
CA GLY A 248 2.94 11.01 11.03
C GLY A 248 2.20 10.19 12.08
N LEU A 249 2.55 10.34 13.36
CA LEU A 249 1.87 9.64 14.46
C LEU A 249 0.40 10.04 14.56
N SER A 250 0.12 11.35 14.49
CA SER A 250 -1.23 11.89 14.53
C SER A 250 -2.06 11.44 13.32
N GLY A 251 -1.47 11.49 12.12
CA GLY A 251 -2.16 11.04 10.90
C GLY A 251 -2.53 9.56 10.92
N LEU A 252 -1.62 8.69 11.37
CA LEU A 252 -1.88 7.26 11.45
C LEU A 252 -2.98 6.94 12.47
N ALA A 253 -2.96 7.59 13.63
CA ALA A 253 -3.96 7.37 14.66
C ALA A 253 -5.37 7.74 14.19
N ASN A 254 -5.52 8.88 13.52
CA ASN A 254 -6.80 9.28 12.94
C ASN A 254 -7.30 8.26 11.89
N GLU A 255 -6.39 7.74 11.06
CA GLU A 255 -6.74 6.70 10.08
C GLU A 255 -7.23 5.40 10.76
N MET A 256 -6.56 4.97 11.82
CA MET A 256 -6.97 3.78 12.58
C MET A 256 -8.31 3.96 13.29
N MET A 257 -8.61 5.17 13.76
CA MET A 257 -9.88 5.49 14.41
C MET A 257 -11.04 5.54 13.41
N THR A 258 -10.82 6.13 12.24
CA THR A 258 -11.82 6.19 11.17
C THR A 258 -12.23 4.78 10.71
N ARG A 259 -11.25 3.87 10.57
CA ARG A 259 -11.51 2.45 10.24
C ARG A 259 -12.33 1.72 11.31
N LYS A 260 -12.27 2.11 12.59
CA LYS A 260 -13.11 1.52 13.66
C LYS A 260 -14.59 1.89 13.47
N SER A 261 -14.87 3.13 13.07
CA SER A 261 -16.23 3.63 12.84
C SER A 261 -16.91 2.99 11.62
N GLU A 262 -16.13 2.65 10.58
CA GLU A 262 -16.64 1.96 9.38
C GLU A 262 -16.93 0.47 9.59
N ILE A 263 -16.26 -0.18 10.54
CA ILE A 263 -16.49 -1.60 10.88
C ILE A 263 -17.63 -1.78 11.90
N ALA A 264 -17.94 -0.74 12.67
CA ALA A 264 -18.99 -0.75 13.69
C ALA A 264 -20.38 -0.33 13.17
N ALA A 265 -20.49 0.05 11.90
CA ALA A 265 -21.73 0.45 11.21
C ALA A 265 -22.21 -0.64 10.23
#